data_AF-A0A211YR67-F1
#
_entry.id   AF-A0A211YR67-F1
#
_cell.length_a   1.000
_cell.length_b   1.000
_cell.length_c   1.000
_cell.angle_alpha   90.00
_cell.angle_beta   90.00
_cell.angle_gamma   90.00
#
_symmetry.space_group_name_H-M   'P 1'
#
loop_
_entity.id
_entity.type
_entity.pdbx_description
1 polymer ?
#
loop_
_entity_poly.entity_id
_entity_poly.type
_entity_poly.pdbx_seq_one_letter_code
_entity_poly.pdbx_strand_id
1 'polypeptide(L)'
;MENVTARGVLFNPRGAPLLLLGCANPLHEWALIRAIIAEVEEVVKKGYKVDEVTVYLGELQNVDKSVMEAYLNEAIPQIAPGAQVRYETEPARFRCRVCGREWGLDAVELDEATREAIHFVPEAVYSFVRCPFCGSRDYEITQGRGVRLALVTSRRQEETGETR
;
A
#
# COMPACT_ATOMS: atom_id res chain seq x y z
N MET A 1 -44.88 5.87 11.20
CA MET A 1 -43.90 4.82 10.90
C MET A 1 -43.24 5.21 9.59
N GLU A 2 -42.26 6.10 9.68
CA GLU A 2 -41.48 6.54 8.53
C GLU A 2 -40.02 6.19 8.78
N ASN A 3 -39.35 5.89 7.68
CA ASN A 3 -37.98 6.21 7.35
C ASN A 3 -36.98 5.08 7.06
N VAL A 4 -36.59 5.11 5.77
CA VAL A 4 -35.22 5.11 5.24
C VAL A 4 -34.60 3.75 4.95
N THR A 5 -34.82 3.30 3.73
CA THR A 5 -33.83 2.53 2.96
C THR A 5 -33.30 3.43 1.84
N ALA A 6 -32.18 4.10 2.08
CA ALA A 6 -31.33 4.64 1.03
C ALA A 6 -29.95 4.01 1.21
N ARG A 7 -29.68 2.94 0.44
CA ARG A 7 -28.34 2.40 0.25
C ARG A 7 -27.52 3.49 -0.46
N GLY A 8 -26.65 4.17 0.28
CA GLY A 8 -25.74 5.17 -0.27
C GLY A 8 -24.73 4.50 -1.20
N VAL A 9 -24.81 4.80 -2.50
CA VAL A 9 -23.70 4.56 -3.44
C VAL A 9 -22.67 5.65 -3.18
N LEU A 10 -21.45 5.27 -2.81
CA LEU A 10 -20.33 6.20 -2.69
C LEU A 10 -19.78 6.50 -4.07
N PHE A 11 -19.42 7.77 -4.32
CA PHE A 11 -18.90 8.24 -5.59
C PHE A 11 -17.48 8.79 -5.39
N ASN A 12 -16.60 8.59 -6.38
CA ASN A 12 -15.28 9.24 -6.46
C ASN A 12 -15.45 10.78 -6.61
N PRO A 13 -14.45 11.64 -6.27
CA PRO A 13 -14.46 13.09 -6.56
C PRO A 13 -14.81 13.49 -8.01
N ARG A 14 -14.77 12.57 -8.99
CA ARG A 14 -15.27 12.78 -10.36
C ARG A 14 -16.69 12.26 -10.64
N GLY A 15 -17.43 11.83 -9.61
CA GLY A 15 -18.83 11.40 -9.73
C GLY A 15 -19.05 9.99 -10.30
N ALA A 16 -18.02 9.15 -10.35
CA ALA A 16 -18.15 7.75 -10.78
C ALA A 16 -18.59 6.84 -9.61
N PRO A 17 -19.58 5.94 -9.80
CA PRO A 17 -20.05 5.04 -8.74
C PRO A 17 -18.97 4.03 -8.36
N LEU A 18 -18.72 3.91 -7.06
CA LEU A 18 -17.77 2.96 -6.51
C LEU A 18 -18.41 1.57 -6.52
N LEU A 19 -18.01 0.73 -7.48
CA LEU A 19 -18.49 -0.64 -7.60
C LEU A 19 -18.08 -1.43 -6.36
N LEU A 20 -19.07 -1.80 -5.55
CA LEU A 20 -18.96 -2.71 -4.40
C LEU A 20 -18.75 -4.14 -4.91
N LEU A 21 -17.52 -4.46 -5.29
CA LEU A 21 -17.03 -5.84 -5.29
C LEU A 21 -16.49 -6.11 -3.87
N GLY A 22 -16.85 -7.26 -3.31
CA GLY A 22 -16.80 -7.53 -1.87
C GLY A 22 -15.43 -7.34 -1.21
N CYS A 23 -15.47 -6.91 0.06
CA CYS A 23 -14.41 -6.95 1.07
C CYS A 23 -13.15 -6.12 0.76
N ALA A 24 -13.26 -4.80 0.92
CA ALA A 24 -12.25 -3.91 1.51
C ALA A 24 -12.93 -2.54 1.64
N ASN A 25 -12.86 -1.91 2.81
CA ASN A 25 -13.49 -0.60 2.98
C ASN A 25 -12.68 0.42 2.18
N PRO A 26 -13.22 1.01 1.10
CA PRO A 26 -12.44 1.78 0.13
C PRO A 26 -11.60 2.90 0.77
N LEU A 27 -12.04 3.43 1.91
CA LEU A 27 -11.30 4.42 2.70
C LEU A 27 -9.84 4.02 3.02
N HIS A 28 -9.55 2.72 3.24
CA HIS A 28 -8.21 2.27 3.62
C HIS A 28 -7.23 2.36 2.45
N GLU A 29 -7.55 1.73 1.32
CA GLU A 29 -6.75 1.80 0.09
C GLU A 29 -6.64 3.24 -0.40
N TRP A 30 -7.74 4.01 -0.31
CA TRP A 30 -7.71 5.42 -0.66
C TRP A 30 -6.74 6.22 0.20
N ALA A 31 -6.62 5.92 1.51
CA ALA A 31 -5.64 6.58 2.37
C ALA A 31 -4.20 6.26 1.93
N LEU A 32 -3.91 5.01 1.58
CA LEU A 32 -2.60 4.60 1.06
C LEU A 32 -2.28 5.25 -0.29
N ILE A 33 -3.22 5.23 -1.22
CA ILE A 33 -3.09 5.85 -2.54
C ILE A 33 -2.80 7.35 -2.40
N ARG A 34 -3.54 8.05 -1.53
CA ARG A 34 -3.32 9.48 -1.29
C ARG A 34 -1.95 9.77 -0.67
N ALA A 35 -1.47 8.92 0.23
CA ALA A 35 -0.14 9.06 0.82
C ALA A 35 0.97 8.91 -0.25
N ILE A 36 0.83 7.92 -1.15
CA ILE A 36 1.78 7.73 -2.27
C ILE A 36 1.78 8.94 -3.21
N ILE A 37 0.59 9.40 -3.60
CA ILE A 37 0.43 10.58 -4.47
C ILE A 37 1.10 11.81 -3.83
N ALA A 38 0.84 12.05 -2.54
CA ALA A 38 1.40 13.19 -1.83
C ALA A 38 2.94 13.14 -1.76
N GLU A 39 3.52 11.95 -1.55
CA GLU A 39 4.98 11.77 -1.53
C GLU A 39 5.60 12.07 -2.90
N VAL A 40 5.01 11.56 -3.99
CA VAL A 40 5.50 11.84 -5.35
C VAL A 40 5.38 13.32 -5.70
N GLU A 41 4.26 13.96 -5.36
CA GLU A 41 4.10 15.41 -5.54
C GLU A 41 5.16 16.20 -4.78
N GLU A 42 5.48 15.82 -3.55
CA GLU A 42 6.47 16.49 -2.72
C GLU A 42 7.88 16.40 -3.32
N VAL A 43 8.25 15.23 -3.87
CA VAL A 43 9.51 15.06 -4.60
C VAL A 43 9.58 15.95 -5.85
N VAL A 44 8.49 16.02 -6.61
CA VAL A 44 8.41 16.89 -7.81
C VAL A 44 8.45 18.38 -7.42
N LYS A 45 7.76 18.79 -6.34
CA LYS A 45 7.78 20.16 -5.82
C LYS A 45 9.20 20.60 -5.39
N LYS A 46 10.01 19.67 -4.91
CA LYS A 46 11.44 19.90 -4.60
C LYS A 46 12.33 20.05 -5.84
N GLY A 47 11.78 19.94 -7.06
CA GLY A 47 12.50 20.14 -8.31
C GLY A 47 13.14 18.88 -8.89
N TYR A 48 12.90 17.71 -8.30
CA TYR A 48 13.38 16.45 -8.83
C TYR A 48 12.47 15.95 -9.97
N LYS A 49 13.08 15.40 -11.00
CA LYS A 49 12.38 14.58 -11.99
C LYS A 49 12.27 13.17 -11.41
N VAL A 50 11.08 12.60 -11.42
CA VAL A 50 10.84 11.21 -11.02
C VAL A 50 10.84 10.37 -12.30
N ASP A 51 11.78 9.42 -12.39
CA ASP A 51 11.95 8.55 -13.55
C ASP A 51 11.23 7.20 -13.36
N GLU A 52 11.18 6.70 -12.12
CA GLU A 52 10.45 5.49 -11.76
C GLU A 52 9.83 5.60 -10.36
N VAL A 53 8.62 5.04 -10.24
CA VAL A 53 7.88 4.86 -8.99
C VAL A 53 7.63 3.37 -8.78
N THR A 54 8.27 2.76 -7.79
CA THR A 54 8.03 1.37 -7.40
C THR A 54 7.20 1.33 -6.13
N VAL A 55 6.01 0.73 -6.22
CA VAL A 55 5.10 0.51 -5.08
C VAL A 55 5.24 -0.93 -4.62
N TYR A 56 5.82 -1.12 -3.44
CA TYR A 56 5.92 -2.42 -2.78
C TYR A 56 4.66 -2.66 -1.94
N LEU A 57 3.95 -3.75 -2.21
CA LEU A 57 2.71 -4.16 -1.56
C LEU A 57 3.03 -5.27 -0.55
N GLY A 58 3.14 -4.90 0.72
CA GLY A 58 3.40 -5.87 1.80
C GLY A 58 2.26 -6.86 1.98
N GLU A 59 2.62 -8.15 2.00
CA GLU A 59 1.68 -9.27 2.11
C GLU A 59 0.78 -9.19 3.34
N LEU A 60 1.27 -8.68 4.49
CA LEU A 60 0.45 -8.57 5.71
C LEU A 60 -0.75 -7.65 5.51
N GLN A 61 -0.53 -6.50 4.90
CA GLN A 61 -1.60 -5.53 4.70
C GLN A 61 -2.58 -5.98 3.62
N ASN A 62 -2.22 -6.97 2.78
CA ASN A 62 -3.12 -7.62 1.81
C ASN A 62 -3.98 -6.63 1.01
N VAL A 63 -3.36 -5.56 0.52
CA VAL A 63 -4.05 -4.50 -0.23
C VAL A 63 -4.50 -5.02 -1.61
N ASP A 64 -5.63 -4.52 -2.10
CA ASP A 64 -6.08 -4.84 -3.45
C ASP A 64 -5.17 -4.17 -4.49
N LYS A 65 -4.29 -4.96 -5.10
CA LYS A 65 -3.37 -4.51 -6.15
C LYS A 65 -4.10 -3.87 -7.33
N SER A 66 -5.26 -4.39 -7.72
CA SER A 66 -6.02 -3.87 -8.87
C SER A 66 -6.56 -2.47 -8.59
N VAL A 67 -6.98 -2.21 -7.35
CA VAL A 67 -7.39 -0.89 -6.88
C VAL A 67 -6.19 0.07 -6.92
N MET A 68 -5.05 -0.34 -6.34
CA MET A 68 -3.82 0.47 -6.36
C MET A 68 -3.39 0.83 -7.79
N GLU A 69 -3.37 -0.16 -8.69
CA GLU A 69 -3.02 0.01 -10.09
C GLU A 69 -3.97 0.98 -10.81
N ALA A 70 -5.28 0.83 -10.62
CA ALA A 70 -6.28 1.66 -11.28
C ALA A 70 -6.08 3.16 -10.96
N TYR A 71 -5.81 3.50 -9.69
CA TYR A 71 -5.67 4.89 -9.28
C TYR A 71 -4.27 5.46 -9.52
N LEU A 72 -3.22 4.71 -9.21
CA LEU A 72 -1.84 5.22 -9.31
C LEU A 72 -1.36 5.29 -10.75
N ASN A 73 -1.77 4.36 -11.62
CA ASN A 73 -1.43 4.43 -13.05
C ASN A 73 -2.12 5.61 -13.75
N GLU A 74 -3.22 6.14 -13.20
CA GLU A 74 -3.85 7.36 -13.69
C GLU A 74 -3.20 8.62 -13.11
N ALA A 75 -2.95 8.64 -11.81
CA ALA A 75 -2.50 9.85 -11.10
C ALA A 75 -1.01 10.16 -11.31
N ILE A 76 -0.13 9.15 -11.23
CA ILE A 76 1.32 9.36 -11.27
C ILE A 76 1.79 10.01 -12.59
N PRO A 77 1.32 9.59 -13.79
CA PRO A 77 1.73 10.24 -15.04
C PRO A 77 1.33 11.72 -15.14
N GLN A 78 0.29 12.16 -14.42
CA GLN A 78 -0.12 13.57 -14.38
C GLN A 78 0.80 14.41 -13.47
N ILE A 79 1.34 13.79 -12.42
CA ILE A 79 2.22 14.44 -11.43
C ILE A 79 3.68 14.41 -11.90
N ALA A 80 4.12 13.28 -12.43
CA ALA A 80 5.47 13.01 -12.90
C ALA A 80 5.43 12.46 -14.35
N PRO A 81 5.32 13.33 -15.36
CA PRO A 81 5.28 12.92 -16.75
C PRO A 81 6.49 12.08 -17.16
N GLY A 82 6.23 10.91 -17.74
CA GLY A 82 7.25 9.97 -18.19
C GLY A 82 7.79 9.02 -17.11
N ALA A 83 7.31 9.11 -15.86
CA ALA A 83 7.68 8.15 -14.83
C ALA A 83 7.10 6.75 -15.13
N GLN A 84 7.92 5.71 -14.98
CA GLN A 84 7.45 4.33 -15.01
C GLN A 84 6.84 3.96 -13.66
N VAL A 85 5.68 3.30 -13.65
CA VAL A 85 5.04 2.80 -12.41
C VAL A 85 5.19 1.29 -12.35
N ARG A 86 5.76 0.78 -11.26
CA ARG A 86 5.97 -0.66 -11.01
C ARG A 86 5.34 -1.07 -9.70
N TYR A 87 4.89 -2.32 -9.63
CA TYR A 87 4.26 -2.90 -8.45
C TYR A 87 4.93 -4.23 -8.11
N GLU A 88 5.40 -4.33 -6.87
CA GLU A 88 6.10 -5.52 -6.37
C GLU A 88 5.40 -6.03 -5.11
N THR A 89 5.11 -7.33 -5.02
CA THR A 89 4.62 -7.91 -3.77
C THR A 89 5.80 -8.15 -2.85
N GLU A 90 5.72 -7.69 -1.60
CA GLU A 90 6.75 -7.93 -0.58
C GLU A 90 6.24 -9.00 0.40
N PRO A 91 6.78 -10.23 0.37
CA PRO A 91 6.36 -11.29 1.26
C PRO A 91 6.58 -10.93 2.73
N ALA A 92 5.63 -11.33 3.57
CA ALA A 92 5.72 -11.15 5.01
C ALA A 92 6.81 -12.07 5.57
N ARG A 93 7.69 -11.50 6.39
CA ARG A 93 8.71 -12.25 7.12
C ARG A 93 8.71 -11.84 8.58
N PHE A 94 8.94 -12.83 9.44
CA PHE A 94 9.00 -12.65 10.87
C PHE A 94 10.28 -13.23 11.43
N ARG A 95 10.76 -12.66 12.54
CA ARG A 95 11.89 -13.20 13.32
C ARG A 95 11.54 -13.28 14.79
N CYS A 96 11.63 -14.47 15.39
CA CYS A 96 11.35 -14.66 16.81
C CYS A 96 12.50 -14.12 17.66
N ARG A 97 12.18 -13.25 18.62
CA ARG A 97 13.19 -12.72 19.56
C ARG A 97 13.58 -13.72 20.64
N VAL A 98 12.76 -14.76 20.87
CA VAL A 98 13.01 -15.80 21.87
C VAL A 98 13.88 -16.94 21.32
N CYS A 99 13.57 -17.45 20.12
CA CYS A 99 14.29 -18.60 19.56
C CYS A 99 15.11 -18.31 18.30
N GLY A 100 15.12 -17.07 17.80
CA GLY A 100 15.91 -16.63 16.65
C GLY A 100 15.44 -17.12 15.28
N ARG A 101 14.46 -18.03 15.21
CA ARG A 101 13.96 -18.57 13.93
C ARG A 101 13.11 -17.58 13.17
N GLU A 102 13.16 -17.72 11.86
CA GLU A 102 12.40 -16.94 10.89
C GLU A 102 11.32 -17.79 10.22
N TRP A 103 10.21 -17.16 9.85
CA TRP A 103 9.13 -17.78 9.08
C TRP A 103 8.39 -16.74 8.23
N GLY A 104 7.63 -17.20 7.25
CA GLY A 104 6.71 -16.38 6.46
C GLY A 104 5.25 -16.56 6.89
N LEU A 105 4.34 -15.80 6.26
CA LEU A 105 2.90 -15.91 6.53
C LEU A 105 2.32 -17.26 6.09
N ASP A 106 2.95 -17.91 5.11
CA ASP A 106 2.65 -19.25 4.62
C ASP A 106 2.82 -20.35 5.68
N ALA A 107 3.59 -20.09 6.74
CA ALA A 107 3.77 -21.02 7.85
C ALA A 107 2.65 -20.95 8.90
N VAL A 108 1.63 -20.11 8.72
CA VAL A 108 0.54 -19.89 9.68
C VAL A 108 -0.82 -19.89 9.00
N GLU A 109 -1.79 -20.59 9.60
CA GLU A 109 -3.18 -20.59 9.12
C GLU A 109 -3.93 -19.40 9.73
N LEU A 110 -4.58 -18.60 8.89
CA LEU A 110 -5.38 -17.44 9.29
C LEU A 110 -6.80 -17.58 8.76
N ASP A 111 -7.77 -17.47 9.67
CA ASP A 111 -9.18 -17.32 9.31
C ASP A 111 -9.47 -15.94 8.70
N GLU A 112 -10.63 -15.81 8.07
CA GLU A 112 -11.03 -14.60 7.35
C GLU A 112 -11.09 -13.36 8.26
N ALA A 113 -11.61 -13.51 9.48
CA ALA A 113 -11.72 -12.40 10.43
C ALA A 113 -10.33 -11.90 10.86
N THR A 114 -9.38 -12.82 11.03
CA THR A 114 -7.99 -12.50 11.36
C THR A 114 -7.30 -11.83 10.17
N ARG A 115 -7.51 -12.31 8.95
CA ARG A 115 -6.98 -11.68 7.72
C ARG A 115 -7.45 -10.24 7.60
N GLU A 116 -8.74 -10.00 7.81
CA GLU A 116 -9.31 -8.65 7.76
C GLU A 116 -8.75 -7.73 8.86
N ALA A 117 -8.58 -8.24 10.08
CA ALA A 117 -7.98 -7.46 11.16
C ALA A 117 -6.53 -7.04 10.85
N ILE A 118 -5.74 -7.96 10.28
CA ILE A 118 -4.35 -7.70 9.89
C ILE A 118 -4.30 -6.77 8.68
N HIS A 119 -5.23 -6.89 7.73
CA HIS A 119 -5.36 -6.00 6.57
C HIS A 119 -5.47 -4.53 7.01
N PHE A 120 -6.35 -4.22 7.98
CA PHE A 120 -6.46 -2.86 8.50
C PHE A 120 -5.30 -2.44 9.40
N VAL A 121 -4.84 -3.34 10.27
CA VAL A 121 -3.78 -3.07 11.25
C VAL A 121 -2.77 -4.21 11.21
N PRO A 122 -1.66 -4.10 10.46
CA PRO A 122 -0.67 -5.18 10.33
C PRO A 122 -0.14 -5.68 11.69
N GLU A 123 -0.06 -4.81 12.70
CA GLU A 123 0.34 -5.16 14.07
C GLU A 123 -0.62 -6.13 14.76
N ALA A 124 -1.87 -6.25 14.30
CA ALA A 124 -2.84 -7.18 14.85
C ALA A 124 -2.33 -8.63 14.77
N VAL A 125 -1.40 -8.93 13.85
CA VAL A 125 -0.75 -10.24 13.72
C VAL A 125 -0.18 -10.76 15.05
N TYR A 126 0.35 -9.90 15.92
CA TYR A 126 0.91 -10.28 17.22
C TYR A 126 -0.15 -10.82 18.20
N SER A 127 -1.43 -10.51 17.98
CA SER A 127 -2.54 -10.99 18.79
C SER A 127 -3.02 -12.39 18.40
N PHE A 128 -2.79 -12.80 17.15
CA PHE A 128 -3.34 -14.01 16.57
C PHE A 128 -2.27 -15.07 16.29
N VAL A 129 -1.08 -14.65 15.89
CA VAL A 129 -0.01 -15.53 15.46
C VAL A 129 1.01 -15.75 16.58
N ARG A 130 1.55 -16.96 16.64
CA ARG A 130 2.66 -17.36 17.52
C ARG A 130 3.79 -17.89 16.67
N CYS A 131 5.02 -17.78 17.15
CA CYS A 131 6.15 -18.46 16.54
C CYS A 131 5.85 -19.96 16.43
N PRO A 132 5.83 -20.54 15.23
CA PRO A 132 5.43 -21.95 15.04
C PRO A 132 6.40 -22.93 15.66
N PHE A 133 7.60 -22.47 16.04
CA PHE A 133 8.65 -23.32 16.54
C PHE A 133 8.86 -23.29 18.07
N CYS A 134 8.38 -22.25 18.76
CA CYS A 134 8.52 -22.14 20.22
C CYS A 134 7.27 -21.64 20.95
N GLY A 135 6.22 -21.25 20.21
CA GLY A 135 4.95 -20.77 20.78
C GLY A 135 4.96 -19.34 21.33
N SER A 136 6.10 -18.65 21.31
CA SER A 136 6.21 -17.25 21.76
C SER A 136 5.47 -16.28 20.83
N ARG A 137 4.93 -15.20 21.38
CA ARG A 137 4.40 -14.04 20.64
C ARG A 137 5.42 -12.91 20.48
N ASP A 138 6.58 -13.05 21.12
CA ASP A 138 7.65 -12.07 21.00
C ASP A 138 8.48 -12.35 19.74
N TYR A 139 8.08 -11.66 18.69
CA TYR A 139 8.73 -11.66 17.39
C TYR A 139 8.59 -10.28 16.75
N GLU A 140 9.34 -10.05 15.68
CA GLU A 140 9.25 -8.83 14.86
C GLU A 140 8.80 -9.16 13.44
N ILE A 141 8.11 -8.23 12.80
CA ILE A 141 7.88 -8.22 11.35
C ILE A 141 9.12 -7.60 10.70
N THR A 142 9.84 -8.37 9.88
CA THR A 142 11.07 -7.92 9.23
C THR A 142 10.84 -7.43 7.80
N GLN A 143 9.80 -7.94 7.12
CA GLN A 143 9.43 -7.57 5.74
C GLN A 143 7.93 -7.74 5.52
N GLY A 144 7.39 -7.11 4.47
CA GLY A 144 6.01 -7.32 4.01
C GLY A 144 4.95 -6.75 4.95
N ARG A 145 5.32 -5.78 5.79
CA ARG A 145 4.41 -5.16 6.77
C ARG A 145 3.24 -4.41 6.12
N GLY A 146 3.52 -3.66 5.07
CA GLY A 146 2.54 -2.81 4.43
C GLY A 146 3.11 -2.17 3.16
N VAL A 147 2.56 -1.03 2.77
CA VAL A 147 2.98 -0.38 1.52
C VAL A 147 4.27 0.44 1.71
N ARG A 148 5.24 0.25 0.81
CA ARG A 148 6.49 1.02 0.75
C ARG A 148 6.69 1.59 -0.64
N LEU A 149 7.17 2.84 -0.70
CA LEU A 149 7.46 3.54 -1.95
C LEU A 149 8.97 3.63 -2.17
N ALA A 150 9.43 3.36 -3.39
CA ALA A 150 10.78 3.70 -3.83
C ALA A 150 10.70 4.57 -5.09
N LEU A 151 11.52 5.62 -5.12
CA LEU A 151 11.55 6.59 -6.22
C LEU A 151 12.96 6.62 -6.81
N VAL A 152 13.05 6.47 -8.13
CA VAL A 152 14.26 6.80 -8.88
C VAL A 152 14.11 8.22 -9.39
N THR A 153 15.05 9.09 -9.01
CA THR A 153 14.97 10.53 -9.32
C THR A 153 16.24 11.04 -9.98
N SER A 154 16.09 12.03 -10.86
CA SER A 154 17.19 12.79 -11.45
C SER A 154 16.99 14.30 -11.20
N ARG A 155 18.09 15.07 -11.21
CA ARG A 155 17.98 16.53 -11.18
C ARG A 155 17.59 17.02 -12.57
N ARG A 156 16.60 17.93 -12.65
CA ARG A 156 16.42 18.72 -13.86
C ARG A 156 17.70 19.54 -14.08
N GLN A 157 18.39 19.33 -15.19
CA GLN A 157 19.36 20.33 -15.64
C GLN A 157 18.53 21.55 -16.06
N GLU A 158 18.84 22.70 -15.49
CA GLU A 158 18.37 23.97 -16.03
C GLU A 158 18.93 24.06 -17.46
N GLU A 159 18.05 24.01 -18.45
CA GLU A 159 18.41 24.40 -19.81
C GLU A 159 18.83 25.87 -19.73
N THR A 160 20.13 26.11 -19.66
CA THR A 160 20.70 27.44 -19.89
C THR A 160 20.40 27.79 -21.33
N GLY A 161 19.28 28.49 -21.54
CA GLY A 161 18.91 29.09 -22.81
C GLY A 161 19.95 30.14 -23.19
N GLU A 162 21.01 29.71 -23.87
CA GLU A 162 21.93 30.61 -24.56
C GLU A 162 21.20 31.15 -25.79
N THR A 163 20.53 32.29 -25.61
CA THR A 163 19.98 33.08 -26.71
C THR A 163 21.16 33.69 -27.46
N ARG A 164 21.36 33.29 -28.71
CA ARG A 164 22.21 33.98 -29.69
C ARG A 164 21.36 34.56 -30.80
#